data_AF-A0A5Q3Q2H3-F1
#
_entry.id   AF-A0A5Q3Q2H3-F1
#
_cell.length_a   1.000
_cell.length_b   1.000
_cell.length_c   1.000
_cell.angle_alpha   90.00
_cell.angle_beta   90.00
_cell.angle_gamma   90.00
#
_symmetry.space_group_name_H-M   'P 1'
#
loop_
_entity.id
_entity.type
_entity.pdbx_description
1 polymer ?
#
loop_
_entity_poly.entity_id
_entity_poly.type
_entity_poly.pdbx_seq_one_letter_code
_entity_poly.pdbx_strand_id
1 'polypeptide(L)'
;MTGLTAKAGTLPLITGFAAATALSGVALFTVISSGCDDPGRYEEREGVVELVGGCVSAEDVPVAPEVPTEPDTRPLGDGHGRY
;
A
#
# COMPACT_ATOMS: atom_id res chain seq x y z
N MET A 1 39.47 15.85 -8.53
CA MET A 1 38.12 15.25 -8.38
C MET A 1 38.06 14.14 -9.39
N THR A 2 38.05 12.90 -8.92
CA THR A 2 38.49 11.71 -9.66
C THR A 2 37.59 11.45 -10.86
N GLY A 3 38.09 11.76 -12.06
CA GLY A 3 37.46 11.32 -13.30
C GLY A 3 37.51 9.80 -13.32
N LEU A 4 36.35 9.16 -13.15
CA LEU A 4 36.16 7.76 -13.45
C LEU A 4 36.45 7.60 -14.95
N THR A 5 37.70 7.28 -15.26
CA THR A 5 38.16 6.98 -16.61
C THR A 5 37.27 5.84 -17.14
N ALA A 6 36.45 6.16 -18.13
CA ALA A 6 35.61 5.21 -18.81
C ALA A 6 36.48 4.29 -19.66
N LYS A 7 37.17 3.34 -19.02
CA LYS A 7 37.51 2.09 -19.71
C LYS A 7 36.20 1.32 -19.73
N ALA A 8 35.46 1.45 -20.84
CA ALA A 8 34.15 0.87 -21.10
C ALA A 8 34.09 -0.61 -20.68
N GLY A 9 33.73 -0.84 -19.41
CA GLY A 9 34.07 -2.06 -18.71
C GLY A 9 32.82 -2.63 -18.06
N THR A 10 32.59 -3.91 -18.26
CA THR A 10 31.52 -4.69 -17.63
C THR A 10 31.61 -4.69 -16.10
N LEU A 11 32.78 -4.39 -15.52
CA LEU A 11 33.01 -4.34 -14.07
C LEU A 11 32.04 -3.45 -13.28
N PRO A 12 31.92 -2.13 -13.55
CA PRO A 12 30.95 -1.26 -12.86
C PRO A 12 29.49 -1.72 -13.01
N LEU A 13 29.14 -2.37 -14.14
CA LEU A 13 27.80 -2.90 -14.35
C LEU A 13 27.55 -4.14 -13.49
N ILE A 14 28.53 -5.05 -13.40
CA ILE A 14 28.46 -6.23 -12.53
C ILE A 14 28.36 -5.83 -11.06
N THR A 15 29.17 -4.87 -10.60
CA THR A 15 29.11 -4.41 -9.21
C THR A 15 27.79 -3.72 -8.89
N GLY A 16 27.28 -2.90 -9.80
CA GLY A 16 25.95 -2.30 -9.66
C GLY A 16 24.83 -3.34 -9.58
N PHE A 17 24.86 -4.34 -10.47
CA PHE A 17 23.87 -5.42 -10.47
C PHE A 17 23.95 -6.29 -9.21
N ALA A 18 25.16 -6.61 -8.75
CA ALA A 18 25.38 -7.33 -7.49
C ALA A 18 24.82 -6.54 -6.29
N ALA A 19 25.09 -5.24 -6.22
CA ALA A 19 24.57 -4.37 -5.17
C ALA A 19 23.03 -4.30 -5.19
N ALA A 20 22.43 -4.14 -6.38
CA ALA A 20 20.97 -4.11 -6.54
C ALA A 20 20.32 -5.44 -6.12
N THR A 21 20.94 -6.56 -6.49
CA THR A 21 20.46 -7.90 -6.11
C THR A 21 20.56 -8.11 -4.60
N ALA A 22 21.67 -7.69 -4.00
CA ALA A 22 21.86 -7.74 -2.54
C ALA A 22 20.81 -6.90 -1.81
N LEU A 23 20.58 -5.65 -2.23
CA LEU A 23 19.54 -4.77 -1.67
C LEU A 23 18.14 -5.37 -1.80
N SER A 24 17.83 -5.97 -2.96
CA SER A 24 16.55 -6.64 -3.18
C SER A 24 16.37 -7.83 -2.24
N GLY A 25 17.43 -8.62 -2.05
CA GLY A 25 17.45 -9.73 -1.08
C GLY A 25 17.23 -9.26 0.35
N VAL A 26 17.90 -8.17 0.77
CA VAL A 26 17.71 -7.58 2.10
C VAL A 26 16.27 -7.14 2.31
N ALA A 27 15.67 -6.46 1.33
CA ALA A 27 14.28 -6.01 1.44
C ALA A 27 13.30 -7.17 1.64
N LEU A 28 13.44 -8.25 0.86
CA LEU A 28 12.61 -9.44 1.00
C LEU A 28 12.83 -10.14 2.35
N PHE A 29 14.09 -10.24 2.78
CA PHE A 29 14.43 -10.82 4.07
C PHE A 29 13.77 -10.06 5.23
N THR A 30 13.77 -8.73 5.19
CA THR A 30 13.09 -7.90 6.20
C THR A 30 11.59 -8.17 6.24
N VAL A 31 10.92 -8.26 5.09
CA VAL A 31 9.48 -8.55 5.02
C VAL A 31 9.17 -9.91 5.63
N ILE A 32 9.93 -10.95 5.28
CA ILE A 32 9.72 -12.31 5.81
C ILE A 32 10.06 -12.37 7.31
N SER A 33 11.12 -11.67 7.74
CA SER A 33 11.54 -11.63 9.14
C SER A 33 10.60 -10.83 10.05
N SER A 34 9.65 -10.09 9.49
CA SER A 34 8.68 -9.33 10.29
C SER A 34 7.75 -10.22 11.12
N GLY A 35 7.73 -11.54 10.89
CA GLY A 35 6.90 -12.48 11.64
C GLY A 35 5.40 -12.30 11.37
N CYS A 36 5.08 -11.65 10.25
CA CYS A 36 3.72 -11.39 9.82
C CYS A 36 3.12 -12.64 9.18
N ASP A 37 2.71 -13.61 10.01
CA ASP A 37 2.18 -14.90 9.57
C ASP A 37 0.72 -14.80 9.04
N ASP A 38 -0.01 -13.75 9.42
CA ASP A 38 -1.39 -13.49 8.98
C ASP A 38 -1.45 -12.17 8.20
N PRO A 39 -1.72 -12.17 6.88
CA PRO A 39 -1.79 -10.95 6.08
C PRO A 39 -3.07 -10.14 6.32
N GLY A 40 -3.99 -10.63 7.15
CA GLY A 40 -5.31 -10.06 7.36
C GLY A 40 -6.25 -10.28 6.18
N ARG A 41 -7.54 -10.11 6.45
CA ARG A 41 -8.60 -10.22 5.45
C ARG A 41 -9.72 -9.24 5.77
N TYR A 42 -10.25 -8.62 4.73
CA TYR A 42 -11.43 -7.77 4.85
C TYR A 42 -12.67 -8.66 4.91
N GLU A 43 -13.46 -8.52 5.97
CA GLU A 43 -14.77 -9.14 6.09
C GLU A 43 -15.83 -8.07 6.28
N GLU A 44 -16.99 -8.27 5.65
CA GLU A 44 -18.15 -7.42 5.87
C GLU A 44 -18.90 -7.90 7.12
N ARG A 45 -18.96 -7.06 8.15
CA ARG A 45 -19.82 -7.26 9.33
C ARG A 45 -20.76 -6.07 9.46
N GLU A 46 -22.05 -6.35 9.55
CA GLU A 46 -23.07 -5.33 9.87
C GLU A 46 -23.07 -4.11 8.92
N GLY A 47 -22.71 -4.33 7.65
CA GLY A 47 -22.63 -3.26 6.63
C GLY A 47 -21.35 -2.42 6.69
N VAL A 48 -20.36 -2.83 7.49
CA VAL A 48 -19.04 -2.22 7.59
C VAL A 48 -17.98 -3.23 7.17
N VAL A 49 -16.98 -2.78 6.41
CA VAL A 49 -15.82 -3.60 6.05
C VAL A 49 -14.79 -3.51 7.18
N GLU A 50 -14.55 -4.62 7.86
CA GLU A 50 -13.58 -4.74 8.96
C GLU A 50 -12.36 -5.54 8.49
N LEU A 51 -11.15 -5.06 8.82
CA LEU A 51 -9.92 -5.81 8.63
C LEU A 51 -9.73 -6.75 9.83
N VAL A 52 -9.89 -8.05 9.61
CA VAL A 52 -9.71 -9.09 10.63
C VAL A 52 -8.33 -9.72 10.46
N GLY A 53 -7.58 -9.85 11.56
CA GLY A 53 -6.20 -10.34 11.53
C GLY A 53 -5.21 -9.28 11.07
N GLY A 54 -4.17 -9.67 10.33
CA GLY A 54 -3.16 -8.75 9.83
C GLY A 54 -2.10 -8.39 10.88
N CYS A 55 -1.10 -7.65 10.43
CA CYS A 55 0.04 -7.23 11.25
C CYS A 55 -0.01 -5.74 11.64
N VAL A 56 -1.15 -5.11 11.38
CA VAL A 56 -1.45 -3.71 11.71
C VAL A 56 -2.61 -3.73 12.70
N SER A 57 -2.41 -3.08 13.85
CA SER A 57 -3.48 -2.88 14.83
C SER A 57 -4.29 -1.64 14.43
N ALA A 58 -5.60 -1.64 14.70
CA ALA A 58 -6.46 -0.49 14.44
C ALA A 58 -5.96 0.80 15.13
N GLU A 59 -5.26 0.64 16.25
CA GLU A 59 -4.74 1.73 17.09
C GLU A 59 -3.52 2.43 16.45
N ASP A 60 -2.83 1.74 15.54
CA ASP A 60 -1.67 2.26 14.80
C ASP A 60 -2.09 3.01 13.52
N VAL A 61 -3.36 2.89 13.12
CA VAL A 61 -3.90 3.52 11.92
C VAL A 61 -4.47 4.88 12.28
N PRO A 62 -4.01 5.97 11.64
CA PRO A 62 -4.62 7.28 11.83
C PRO A 62 -6.11 7.22 11.50
N VAL A 63 -6.95 7.69 12.43
CA VAL A 63 -8.38 7.83 12.17
C VAL A 63 -8.55 8.78 10.99
N ALA A 64 -9.11 8.28 9.89
CA ALA A 64 -9.43 9.13 8.75
C ALA A 64 -10.39 10.23 9.22
N PRO A 65 -10.18 11.50 8.81
CA PRO A 65 -11.13 12.55 9.12
C PRO A 65 -12.52 12.12 8.67
N GLU A 66 -13.52 12.29 9.52
CA GLU A 66 -14.91 12.09 9.17
C GLU A 66 -15.20 12.99 7.96
N VAL A 67 -15.35 12.38 6.77
CA VAL A 67 -15.92 13.11 5.63
C VAL A 67 -17.35 13.40 6.06
N PRO A 68 -17.76 14.68 6.20
CA PRO A 68 -19.13 14.99 6.53
C PRO A 68 -20.02 14.22 5.56
N THR A 69 -20.87 13.34 6.08
CA THR A 69 -21.91 12.73 5.27
C THR A 69 -22.78 13.88 4.83
N GLU A 70 -22.57 14.35 3.60
CA GLU A 70 -23.44 15.34 2.99
C GLU A 70 -24.84 14.72 3.09
N PRO A 71 -25.79 15.37 3.79
CA PRO A 71 -27.13 14.84 3.91
C PRO A 71 -27.61 14.49 2.51
N ASP A 72 -28.15 13.29 2.33
CA ASP A 72 -28.72 12.86 1.06
C ASP A 72 -29.94 13.72 0.73
N THR A 73 -29.72 14.96 0.32
CA THR A 73 -30.72 15.83 -0.32
C THR A 73 -30.85 15.38 -1.76
N ARG A 74 -31.19 14.11 -1.97
CA ARG A 74 -31.91 13.73 -3.18
C ARG A 74 -33.21 14.50 -3.14
N PRO A 75 -33.48 15.39 -4.12
CA PRO A 75 -34.79 15.99 -4.23
C PRO A 75 -35.77 14.83 -4.33
N LEU A 76 -36.76 14.80 -3.45
CA LEU A 76 -37.89 13.88 -3.53
C LEU A 76 -38.59 14.17 -4.86
N GLY A 77 -38.16 13.47 -5.91
CA GLY A 77 -38.53 13.70 -7.29
C GLY A 77 -40.03 13.85 -7.43
N ASP A 78 -40.41 15.12 -7.52
CA ASP A 78 -41.74 15.64 -7.68
C ASP A 78 -42.28 15.10 -9.00
N GLY A 79 -43.46 14.47 -8.91
CA GLY A 79 -44.08 13.80 -10.05
C GLY A 79 -44.32 14.76 -11.21
N HIS A 80 -43.69 14.50 -12.34
CA HIS A 80 -44.11 15.02 -13.63
C HIS A 80 -43.71 14.11 -14.80
N GLY A 81 -44.67 13.28 -15.23
CA GLY A 81 -45.10 13.33 -16.63
C GLY A 81 -44.64 12.24 -17.62
N ARG A 82 -45.67 11.62 -18.20
CA ARG A 82 -45.88 11.45 -19.66
C ARG A 82 -45.04 10.40 -20.40
N TYR A 83 -45.57 9.19 -20.53
CA TYR A 83 -45.97 8.54 -21.81
C TYR A 83 -46.89 7.35 -21.51
#